data_AF-A0A059WV23-F1
#
_entry.id   AF-A0A059WV23-F1
#
_cell.length_a   1.000
_cell.length_b   1.000
_cell.length_c   1.000
_cell.angle_alpha   90.00
_cell.angle_beta   90.00
_cell.angle_gamma   90.00
#
_symmetry.space_group_name_H-M   'P 1'
#
loop_
_entity.id
_entity.type
_entity.pdbx_description
1 polymer ?
#
loop_
_entity_poly.entity_id
_entity_poly.type
_entity_poly.pdbx_seq_one_letter_code
_entity_poly.pdbx_strand_id
1 'polypeptide(L)'
;MSVSKETLTTVNEDKLHQLLGKFVSDFGAAFHAGMVVIGMELGLYKDMANEGPTLPSELAQRTGTNERYVREWLNSQAAGGYVEYDASTGRYSLSAEQAFTLADENSPAYMPGAFLLATSALKAVPELTKRFRTGEGFGWHEHDTGLFRGTELFFRPGYAANLVSSWIPSLEGVEAKLNNGAKVADVGCGLGASTILMAQSFPNSTFTGFDYHDRSIELAKERATEAG
;
A
#
# COMPACT_ATOMS: atom_id res chain seq x y z
N MET A 1 -9.49 -33.16 13.12
CA MET A 1 -10.92 -33.55 13.11
C MET A 1 -11.29 -33.96 11.70
N SER A 2 -11.81 -35.16 11.51
CA SER A 2 -12.36 -35.60 10.22
C SER A 2 -13.67 -34.85 9.98
N VAL A 3 -13.85 -34.28 8.79
CA VAL A 3 -15.17 -33.82 8.35
C VAL A 3 -16.12 -35.02 8.40
N SER A 4 -17.29 -34.87 9.02
CA SER A 4 -18.24 -35.97 9.15
C SER A 4 -18.76 -36.38 7.76
N LYS A 5 -18.89 -37.69 7.51
CA LYS A 5 -19.36 -38.24 6.23
C LYS A 5 -20.78 -37.77 5.84
N GLU A 6 -21.61 -37.42 6.81
CA GLU A 6 -22.95 -36.85 6.60
C GLU A 6 -22.88 -35.47 5.92
N THR A 7 -21.88 -34.64 6.22
CA THR A 7 -21.74 -33.30 5.60
C THR A 7 -21.41 -33.38 4.11
N LEU A 8 -20.80 -34.48 3.64
CA LEU A 8 -20.36 -34.66 2.25
C LEU A 8 -21.45 -35.21 1.32
N THR A 9 -22.53 -35.81 1.84
CA THR A 9 -23.59 -36.45 1.03
C THR A 9 -24.75 -35.51 0.67
N THR A 10 -24.73 -34.27 1.17
CA THR A 10 -25.75 -33.23 0.92
C THR A 10 -25.14 -31.95 0.35
N VAL A 11 -24.01 -32.04 -0.37
CA VAL A 11 -23.40 -30.87 -1.00
C VAL A 11 -24.35 -30.31 -2.06
N ASN A 12 -24.69 -29.04 -1.93
CA ASN A 12 -25.45 -28.31 -2.93
C ASN A 12 -24.46 -27.76 -3.97
N GLU A 13 -24.55 -28.24 -5.20
CA GLU A 13 -23.63 -27.90 -6.29
C GLU A 13 -23.60 -26.39 -6.60
N ASP A 14 -24.75 -25.71 -6.57
CA ASP A 14 -24.80 -24.26 -6.82
C ASP A 14 -24.03 -23.48 -5.75
N LYS A 15 -24.21 -23.85 -4.47
CA LYS A 15 -23.47 -23.24 -3.36
C LYS A 15 -21.98 -23.58 -3.42
N LEU A 16 -21.62 -24.79 -3.85
CA LEU A 16 -20.23 -25.18 -4.04
C LEU A 16 -19.57 -24.33 -5.14
N HIS A 17 -20.20 -24.19 -6.30
CA HIS A 17 -19.67 -23.38 -7.40
C HIS A 17 -19.50 -21.91 -7.02
N GLN A 18 -20.46 -21.35 -6.28
CA GLN A 18 -20.33 -19.98 -5.74
C GLN A 18 -19.10 -19.84 -4.82
N LEU A 19 -18.90 -20.79 -3.90
CA LEU A 19 -17.76 -20.78 -3.00
C LEU A 19 -16.43 -20.96 -3.74
N LEU A 20 -16.37 -21.87 -4.71
CA LEU A 20 -15.18 -22.09 -5.53
C LEU A 20 -14.83 -20.87 -6.38
N GLY A 21 -15.83 -20.19 -6.96
CA GLY A 21 -15.64 -18.94 -7.69
C GLY A 21 -15.01 -17.86 -6.80
N LYS A 22 -15.54 -17.69 -5.58
CA LYS A 22 -14.94 -16.77 -4.60
C LYS A 22 -13.50 -17.18 -4.25
N PHE A 23 -13.28 -18.46 -3.96
CA PHE A 23 -11.96 -18.97 -3.58
C PHE A 23 -10.90 -18.71 -4.66
N VAL A 24 -11.21 -18.99 -5.93
CA VAL A 24 -10.28 -18.75 -7.04
C VAL A 24 -9.99 -17.26 -7.21
N SER A 25 -11.01 -16.41 -7.05
CA SER A 25 -10.83 -14.95 -7.10
C SER A 25 -9.92 -14.44 -5.99
N ASP A 26 -10.15 -14.84 -4.73
CA ASP A 26 -9.31 -14.46 -3.60
C ASP A 26 -7.88 -14.99 -3.74
N PHE A 27 -7.73 -16.25 -4.19
CA PHE A 27 -6.43 -16.88 -4.41
C PHE A 27 -5.62 -16.12 -5.46
N GLY A 28 -6.25 -15.76 -6.59
CA GLY A 28 -5.61 -14.93 -7.62
C GLY A 28 -5.19 -13.57 -7.08
N ALA A 29 -6.08 -12.89 -6.35
CA ALA A 29 -5.79 -11.58 -5.75
C ALA A 29 -4.61 -11.62 -4.76
N ALA A 30 -4.50 -12.70 -3.96
CA ALA A 30 -3.41 -12.87 -3.00
C ALA A 30 -2.04 -12.95 -3.68
N PHE A 31 -1.91 -13.68 -4.79
CA PHE A 31 -0.65 -13.72 -5.56
C PHE A 31 -0.39 -12.41 -6.30
N HIS A 32 -1.44 -11.77 -6.82
CA HIS A 32 -1.32 -10.50 -7.51
C HIS A 32 -0.77 -9.40 -6.58
N ALA A 33 -1.12 -9.41 -5.30
CA ALA A 33 -0.58 -8.48 -4.31
C ALA A 33 0.96 -8.47 -4.28
N GLY A 34 1.60 -9.64 -4.35
CA GLY A 34 3.05 -9.74 -4.42
C GLY A 34 3.62 -9.13 -5.72
N MET A 35 2.91 -9.26 -6.84
CA MET A 35 3.34 -8.70 -8.11
C MET A 35 3.25 -7.17 -8.14
N VAL A 36 2.24 -6.58 -7.48
CA VAL A 36 2.18 -5.11 -7.31
C VAL A 36 3.34 -4.62 -6.47
N VAL A 37 3.67 -5.30 -5.37
CA VAL A 37 4.83 -4.95 -4.53
C VAL A 37 6.13 -5.03 -5.32
N ILE A 38 6.35 -6.09 -6.11
CA ILE A 38 7.52 -6.21 -6.99
C ILE A 38 7.62 -5.03 -7.96
N GLY A 39 6.50 -4.67 -8.60
CA GLY A 39 6.45 -3.54 -9.54
C GLY A 39 6.79 -2.21 -8.88
N MET A 40 6.31 -1.99 -7.66
CA MET A 40 6.61 -0.80 -6.86
C MET A 40 8.10 -0.74 -6.46
N GLU A 41 8.63 -1.81 -5.86
CA GLU A 41 10.02 -1.80 -5.35
C GLU A 41 11.07 -1.69 -6.45
N LEU A 42 10.77 -2.23 -7.64
CA LEU A 42 11.65 -2.16 -8.81
C LEU A 42 11.40 -0.90 -9.66
N GLY A 43 10.43 -0.06 -9.30
CA GLY A 43 10.10 1.16 -10.05
C GLY A 43 9.51 0.91 -11.44
N LEU A 44 8.94 -0.27 -11.70
CA LEU A 44 8.46 -0.65 -13.03
C LEU A 44 7.29 0.22 -13.49
N TYR A 45 6.31 0.46 -12.61
CA TYR A 45 5.17 1.33 -12.93
C TYR A 45 5.60 2.77 -13.21
N LYS A 46 6.55 3.28 -12.42
CA LYS A 46 7.09 4.63 -12.55
C LYS A 46 7.82 4.82 -13.87
N ASP A 47 8.64 3.85 -14.27
CA ASP A 47 9.29 3.84 -15.58
C ASP A 47 8.26 3.83 -16.72
N MET A 48 7.27 2.93 -16.67
CA MET A 48 6.23 2.84 -17.70
C MET A 48 5.40 4.12 -17.82
N ALA A 49 5.08 4.78 -16.70
CA ALA A 49 4.35 6.03 -16.70
C ALA A 49 5.14 7.19 -17.33
N ASN A 50 6.46 7.21 -17.17
CA ASN A 50 7.34 8.26 -17.68
C ASN A 50 7.72 8.05 -19.15
N GLU A 51 7.99 6.81 -19.54
CA GLU A 51 8.57 6.47 -20.85
C GLU A 51 7.52 6.00 -21.88
N GLY A 52 6.30 5.68 -21.41
CA GLY A 52 5.21 5.23 -22.27
C GLY A 52 5.29 3.75 -22.69
N PRO A 53 4.62 3.37 -23.79
CA PRO A 53 4.50 1.96 -24.22
C PRO A 53 5.85 1.27 -24.43
N THR A 54 6.08 0.15 -23.73
CA THR A 54 7.38 -0.52 -23.61
C THR A 54 7.36 -1.99 -24.01
N LEU A 55 8.47 -2.50 -24.55
CA LEU A 55 8.73 -3.94 -24.64
C LEU A 55 9.36 -4.44 -23.33
N PRO A 56 9.21 -5.75 -23.00
CA PRO A 56 9.86 -6.31 -21.81
C PRO A 56 11.37 -6.07 -21.73
N SER A 57 12.06 -6.11 -22.88
CA SER A 57 13.50 -5.85 -22.96
C SER A 57 13.87 -4.40 -22.67
N GLU A 58 13.04 -3.46 -23.10
CA GLU A 58 13.27 -2.02 -22.92
C GLU A 58 13.05 -1.65 -21.45
N LEU A 59 11.95 -2.10 -20.84
CA LEU A 59 11.68 -1.90 -19.42
C LEU A 59 12.77 -2.53 -18.55
N ALA A 60 13.21 -3.75 -18.88
CA ALA A 60 14.28 -4.43 -18.15
C ALA A 60 15.60 -3.65 -18.20
N GLN A 61 15.95 -3.12 -19.38
CA GLN A 61 17.15 -2.31 -19.56
C GLN A 61 17.12 -1.04 -18.72
N ARG A 62 16.01 -0.28 -18.75
CA ARG A 62 15.89 1.00 -18.02
C ARG A 62 15.84 0.83 -16.51
N THR A 63 15.25 -0.27 -16.04
CA THR A 63 15.09 -0.55 -14.60
C THR A 63 16.23 -1.39 -14.02
N GLY A 64 17.22 -1.78 -14.82
CA GLY A 64 18.34 -2.62 -14.37
C GLY A 64 17.91 -4.02 -13.93
N THR A 65 16.82 -4.54 -14.51
CA THR A 65 16.25 -5.84 -14.16
C THR A 65 16.44 -6.87 -15.28
N ASN A 66 16.10 -8.13 -15.03
CA ASN A 66 16.23 -9.19 -16.01
C ASN A 66 14.98 -9.30 -16.89
N GLU A 67 15.18 -9.25 -18.21
CA GLU A 67 14.10 -9.29 -19.21
C GLU A 67 13.14 -10.47 -19.04
N ARG A 68 13.66 -11.67 -18.72
CA ARG A 68 12.80 -12.86 -18.55
C ARG A 68 11.79 -12.68 -17.43
N TYR A 69 12.22 -12.10 -16.31
CA TYR A 69 11.35 -11.83 -15.16
C TYR A 69 10.40 -10.68 -15.44
N VAL A 70 10.88 -9.60 -16.08
CA VAL A 70 10.02 -8.47 -16.49
C VAL A 70 8.93 -8.92 -17.44
N ARG A 71 9.23 -9.81 -18.38
CA ARG A 71 8.22 -10.35 -19.31
C ARG A 71 7.11 -11.09 -18.58
N GLU A 72 7.44 -11.97 -17.63
CA GLU A 72 6.41 -12.70 -16.88
C GLU A 72 5.64 -11.79 -15.92
N TRP A 73 6.31 -10.80 -15.34
CA TRP A 73 5.65 -9.77 -14.55
C TRP A 73 4.65 -8.97 -15.40
N LEU A 74 5.05 -8.49 -16.59
CA LEU A 74 4.18 -7.77 -17.52
C LEU A 74 2.99 -8.64 -17.97
N ASN A 75 3.21 -9.92 -18.30
CA ASN A 75 2.13 -10.85 -18.61
C ASN A 75 1.13 -10.97 -17.44
N SER A 76 1.64 -11.08 -16.21
CA SER A 76 0.81 -11.16 -15.01
C SER A 76 0.02 -9.88 -14.75
N GLN A 77 0.65 -8.71 -14.95
CA GLN A 77 -0.02 -7.41 -14.79
C GLN A 77 -1.08 -7.17 -15.86
N ALA A 78 -0.81 -7.57 -17.10
CA ALA A 78 -1.77 -7.49 -18.20
C ALA A 78 -2.97 -8.41 -17.96
N ALA A 79 -2.73 -9.66 -17.56
CA ALA A 79 -3.81 -10.59 -17.21
C ALA A 79 -4.63 -10.13 -15.99
N GLY A 80 -4.02 -9.36 -15.08
CA GLY A 80 -4.68 -8.77 -13.91
C GLY A 80 -5.41 -7.44 -14.19
N GLY A 81 -5.23 -6.82 -15.36
CA GLY A 81 -5.81 -5.52 -15.70
C GLY A 81 -5.09 -4.31 -15.10
N TYR A 82 -3.86 -4.47 -14.62
CA TYR A 82 -3.05 -3.39 -14.04
C TYR A 82 -2.15 -2.71 -15.08
N VAL A 83 -1.95 -3.38 -16.22
CA VAL A 83 -1.17 -2.93 -17.37
C VAL A 83 -1.95 -3.29 -18.63
N GLU A 84 -1.92 -2.44 -19.65
CA GLU A 84 -2.48 -2.75 -20.97
C GLU A 84 -1.47 -3.49 -21.84
N TYR A 85 -1.93 -4.42 -22.68
CA TYR A 85 -1.11 -5.11 -23.67
C TYR A 85 -1.68 -4.94 -25.09
N ASP A 86 -0.85 -4.43 -26.00
CA ASP A 86 -1.17 -4.33 -27.41
C ASP A 86 -0.55 -5.49 -28.19
N ALA A 87 -1.40 -6.42 -28.64
CA ALA A 87 -0.98 -7.59 -29.40
C ALA A 87 -0.39 -7.27 -30.79
N SER A 88 -0.71 -6.11 -31.37
CA SER A 88 -0.20 -5.72 -32.70
C SER A 88 1.25 -5.25 -32.65
N THR A 89 1.66 -4.63 -31.54
CA THR A 89 3.02 -4.11 -31.33
C THR A 89 3.83 -4.93 -30.33
N GLY A 90 3.18 -5.80 -29.55
CA GLY A 90 3.79 -6.55 -28.45
C GLY A 90 4.17 -5.69 -27.25
N ARG A 91 3.68 -4.44 -27.18
CA ARG A 91 4.04 -3.45 -26.16
C ARG A 91 3.03 -3.43 -25.01
N TYR A 92 3.53 -2.99 -23.87
CA TYR A 92 2.78 -2.81 -22.65
C TYR A 92 2.75 -1.34 -22.25
N SER A 93 1.62 -0.86 -21.73
CA SER A 93 1.49 0.53 -21.30
C SER A 93 0.60 0.69 -20.07
N LEU A 94 0.65 1.85 -19.44
CA LEU A 94 -0.32 2.26 -18.44
C LEU A 94 -1.29 3.27 -19.06
N SER A 95 -2.58 3.09 -18.81
CA SER A 95 -3.57 4.17 -18.95
C SER A 95 -3.30 5.30 -17.95
N ALA A 96 -3.96 6.44 -18.12
CA ALA A 96 -3.84 7.55 -17.18
C ALA A 96 -4.30 7.14 -15.77
N GLU A 97 -5.38 6.37 -15.67
CA GLU A 97 -5.95 5.87 -14.41
C GLU A 97 -5.02 4.86 -13.72
N GLN A 98 -4.41 3.94 -14.50
CA GLN A 98 -3.42 3.00 -13.97
C GLN A 98 -2.16 3.74 -13.50
N ALA A 99 -1.64 4.69 -14.28
CA ALA A 99 -0.48 5.49 -13.87
C ALA A 99 -0.77 6.34 -12.61
N PHE A 100 -1.94 6.98 -12.55
CA PHE A 100 -2.41 7.73 -11.39
C PHE A 100 -2.53 6.86 -10.13
N THR A 101 -2.84 5.58 -10.28
CA THR A 101 -3.04 4.66 -9.15
C THR A 101 -1.76 3.93 -8.73
N LEU A 102 -0.86 3.63 -9.69
CA LEU A 102 0.26 2.71 -9.50
C LEU A 102 1.64 3.36 -9.56
N ALA A 103 1.76 4.54 -10.18
CA ALA A 103 3.05 5.18 -10.48
C ALA A 103 3.22 6.57 -9.84
N ASP A 104 2.15 7.36 -9.73
CA ASP A 104 2.20 8.68 -9.11
C ASP A 104 2.09 8.59 -7.58
N GLU A 105 3.23 8.68 -6.89
CA GLU A 105 3.32 8.62 -5.43
C GLU A 105 2.66 9.83 -4.71
N ASN A 106 2.33 10.90 -5.45
CA ASN A 106 1.63 12.07 -4.92
C ASN A 106 0.13 12.03 -5.20
N SER A 107 -0.32 11.06 -5.99
CA SER A 107 -1.73 10.86 -6.27
C SER A 107 -2.49 10.51 -4.98
N PRO A 108 -3.69 11.08 -4.75
CA PRO A 108 -4.56 10.69 -3.64
C PRO A 108 -5.08 9.25 -3.76
N ALA A 109 -4.91 8.62 -4.92
CA ALA A 109 -5.26 7.23 -5.18
C ALA A 109 -4.02 6.34 -5.40
N TYR A 110 -2.85 6.72 -4.88
CA TYR A 110 -1.67 5.85 -4.93
C TYR A 110 -1.85 4.61 -4.04
N MET A 111 -2.08 3.44 -4.67
CA MET A 111 -2.49 2.20 -3.99
C MET A 111 -1.40 1.14 -3.72
N PRO A 112 -0.19 1.14 -4.31
CA PRO A 112 0.82 0.11 -4.03
C PRO A 112 1.15 -0.09 -2.54
N GLY A 113 1.05 0.96 -1.72
CA GLY A 113 1.20 0.88 -0.26
C GLY A 113 0.25 -0.12 0.41
N ALA A 114 -0.98 -0.25 -0.08
CA ALA A 114 -1.96 -1.22 0.45
C ALA A 114 -1.49 -2.67 0.27
N PHE A 115 -0.84 -2.97 -0.86
CA PHE A 115 -0.33 -4.31 -1.15
C PHE A 115 0.92 -4.63 -0.36
N LEU A 116 1.80 -3.64 -0.13
CA LEU A 116 2.94 -3.80 0.78
C LEU A 116 2.45 -4.06 2.22
N LEU A 117 1.46 -3.30 2.69
CA LEU A 117 0.82 -3.52 3.99
C LEU A 117 0.31 -4.95 4.12
N ALA A 118 -0.51 -5.40 3.16
CA ALA A 118 -1.13 -6.72 3.19
C ALA A 118 -0.09 -7.85 3.18
N THR A 119 0.90 -7.78 2.27
CA THR A 119 1.94 -8.82 2.15
C THR A 119 2.84 -8.88 3.39
N SER A 120 3.19 -7.73 3.99
CA SER A 120 3.93 -7.69 5.26
C SER A 120 3.11 -8.18 6.44
N ALA A 121 1.81 -7.85 6.52
CA ALA A 121 0.92 -8.34 7.57
C ALA A 121 0.80 -9.88 7.56
N LEU A 122 0.72 -10.47 6.37
CA LEU A 122 0.60 -11.93 6.22
C LEU A 122 1.83 -12.70 6.72
N LYS A 123 3.00 -12.07 6.86
CA LYS A 123 4.17 -12.70 7.49
C LYS A 123 3.94 -13.04 8.97
N ALA A 124 2.98 -12.40 9.63
CA ALA A 124 2.62 -12.70 11.02
C ALA A 124 1.76 -13.96 11.17
N VAL A 125 1.21 -14.54 10.09
CA VAL A 125 0.29 -15.70 10.14
C VAL A 125 0.84 -16.87 10.97
N PRO A 126 2.12 -17.30 10.85
CA PRO A 126 2.64 -18.40 11.67
C PRO A 126 2.61 -18.09 13.17
N GLU A 127 2.89 -16.85 13.56
CA GLU A 127 2.93 -16.44 14.97
C GLU A 127 1.53 -16.20 15.52
N LEU A 128 0.67 -15.53 14.77
CA LEU A 128 -0.75 -15.38 15.10
C LEU A 128 -1.42 -16.75 15.27
N THR A 129 -1.13 -17.72 14.40
CA THR A 129 -1.68 -19.08 14.52
C THR A 129 -1.36 -19.73 15.87
N LYS A 130 -0.20 -19.43 16.48
CA LYS A 130 0.12 -19.89 17.83
C LYS A 130 -0.70 -19.13 18.87
N ARG A 131 -0.74 -17.81 18.78
CA ARG A 131 -1.42 -16.93 19.75
C ARG A 131 -2.93 -17.07 19.75
N PHE A 132 -3.53 -17.49 18.64
CA PHE A 132 -4.94 -17.90 18.59
C PHE A 132 -5.27 -19.03 19.58
N ARG A 133 -4.29 -19.83 20.02
CA ARG A 133 -4.47 -20.86 21.06
C ARG A 133 -4.24 -20.35 22.47
N THR A 134 -3.38 -19.34 22.65
CA THR A 134 -2.98 -18.84 23.97
C THR A 134 -3.78 -17.61 24.42
N GLY A 135 -4.33 -16.85 23.47
CA GLY A 135 -4.99 -15.57 23.73
C GLY A 135 -4.02 -14.40 23.94
N GLU A 136 -2.71 -14.62 23.76
CA GLU A 136 -1.71 -13.56 23.88
C GLU A 136 -1.91 -12.50 22.78
N GLY A 137 -1.72 -11.23 23.13
CA GLY A 137 -1.77 -10.13 22.17
C GLY A 137 -0.61 -10.19 21.17
N PHE A 138 -0.74 -9.49 20.04
CA PHE A 138 0.33 -9.29 19.06
C PHE A 138 0.58 -7.79 18.91
N GLY A 139 1.72 -7.33 19.41
CA GLY A 139 2.09 -5.92 19.46
C GLY A 139 2.43 -5.37 18.08
N TRP A 140 2.14 -4.09 17.86
CA TRP A 140 2.48 -3.43 16.60
C TRP A 140 3.99 -3.53 16.25
N HIS A 141 4.87 -3.40 17.24
CA HIS A 141 6.33 -3.56 17.08
C HIS A 141 6.79 -4.99 16.69
N GLU A 142 5.91 -6.00 16.77
CA GLU A 142 6.24 -7.39 16.43
C GLU A 142 6.00 -7.71 14.94
N HIS A 143 5.39 -6.78 14.18
CA HIS A 143 5.16 -6.96 12.75
C HIS A 143 6.44 -6.80 11.92
N ASP A 144 6.41 -7.36 10.71
CA ASP A 144 7.44 -7.14 9.69
C ASP A 144 7.62 -5.65 9.40
N THR A 145 8.87 -5.21 9.20
CA THR A 145 9.19 -3.78 9.00
C THR A 145 8.50 -3.18 7.79
N GLY A 146 8.22 -3.98 6.75
CA GLY A 146 7.46 -3.53 5.59
C GLY A 146 6.03 -3.11 5.92
N LEU A 147 5.45 -3.59 7.04
CA LEU A 147 4.11 -3.20 7.47
C LEU A 147 4.05 -1.72 7.86
N PHE A 148 5.08 -1.20 8.53
CA PHE A 148 5.13 0.20 8.94
C PHE A 148 5.18 1.14 7.73
N ARG A 149 6.03 0.80 6.75
CA ARG A 149 6.12 1.53 5.48
C ARG A 149 4.84 1.39 4.65
N GLY A 150 4.30 0.19 4.52
CA GLY A 150 3.07 -0.05 3.77
C GLY A 150 1.88 0.72 4.35
N THR A 151 1.77 0.76 5.68
CA THR A 151 0.75 1.54 6.39
C THR A 151 0.86 3.02 6.05
N GLU A 152 2.05 3.60 6.17
CA GLU A 152 2.23 5.01 5.84
C GLU A 152 1.98 5.29 4.35
N LEU A 153 2.50 4.48 3.43
CA LEU A 153 2.26 4.63 1.99
C LEU A 153 0.77 4.54 1.62
N PHE A 154 -0.02 3.74 2.34
CA PHE A 154 -1.44 3.62 2.10
C PHE A 154 -2.24 4.81 2.62
N PHE A 155 -1.91 5.36 3.79
CA PHE A 155 -2.66 6.47 4.39
C PHE A 155 -2.19 7.86 3.95
N ARG A 156 -0.90 8.03 3.61
CA ARG A 156 -0.32 9.32 3.19
C ARG A 156 -1.08 10.00 2.05
N PRO A 157 -1.50 9.30 0.96
CA PRO A 157 -2.32 9.90 -0.09
C PRO A 157 -3.61 10.55 0.43
N GLY A 158 -4.30 9.87 1.34
CA GLY A 158 -5.52 10.38 1.97
C GLY A 158 -5.25 11.64 2.80
N TYR A 159 -4.15 11.66 3.54
CA TYR A 159 -3.71 12.85 4.30
C TYR A 159 -3.40 14.02 3.36
N ALA A 160 -2.59 13.79 2.33
CA ALA A 160 -2.22 14.82 1.36
C ALA A 160 -3.44 15.45 0.67
N ALA A 161 -4.43 14.64 0.28
CA ALA A 161 -5.62 15.16 -0.38
C ALA A 161 -6.60 15.89 0.55
N ASN A 162 -6.71 15.49 1.82
CA ASN A 162 -7.86 15.87 2.65
C ASN A 162 -7.51 16.52 3.99
N LEU A 163 -6.34 16.27 4.59
CA LEU A 163 -6.05 16.69 5.95
C LEU A 163 -6.14 18.21 6.12
N VAL A 164 -5.45 18.94 5.24
CA VAL A 164 -5.37 20.41 5.27
C VAL A 164 -6.57 21.06 4.59
N SER A 165 -7.04 20.47 3.49
CA SER A 165 -8.09 21.04 2.63
C SER A 165 -9.51 20.80 3.13
N SER A 166 -9.74 19.75 3.94
CA SER A 166 -11.09 19.30 4.30
C SER A 166 -11.22 18.94 5.79
N TRP A 167 -10.33 18.12 6.33
CA TRP A 167 -10.49 17.59 7.70
C TRP A 167 -10.25 18.66 8.75
N ILE A 168 -9.16 19.42 8.67
CA ILE A 168 -8.88 20.51 9.60
C ILE A 168 -9.94 21.63 9.50
N PRO A 169 -10.33 22.11 8.31
CA PRO A 169 -11.41 23.09 8.17
C PRO A 169 -12.76 22.63 8.70
N SER A 170 -13.02 21.32 8.73
CA SER A 170 -14.26 20.78 9.31
C SER A 170 -14.36 20.91 10.84
N LEU A 171 -13.23 21.18 11.51
CA LEU A 171 -13.18 21.39 12.96
C LEU A 171 -13.31 22.89 13.26
N GLU A 172 -14.42 23.28 13.90
CA GLU A 172 -14.74 24.68 14.19
C GLU A 172 -13.58 25.39 14.92
N GLY A 173 -13.07 26.46 14.31
CA GLY A 173 -12.01 27.31 14.85
C GLY A 173 -10.60 26.73 14.84
N VAL A 174 -10.40 25.47 14.43
CA VAL A 174 -9.08 24.82 14.49
C VAL A 174 -8.13 25.38 13.44
N GLU A 175 -8.57 25.56 12.19
CA GLU A 175 -7.75 26.15 11.13
C GLU A 175 -7.23 27.55 11.52
N ALA A 176 -8.13 28.40 12.03
CA ALA A 176 -7.75 29.74 12.50
C ALA A 176 -6.75 29.67 13.66
N LYS A 177 -6.93 28.73 14.60
CA LYS A 177 -6.00 28.51 15.72
C LYS A 177 -4.62 28.06 15.24
N LEU A 178 -4.55 27.16 14.25
CA LEU A 178 -3.29 26.69 13.67
C LEU A 178 -2.57 27.80 12.91
N ASN A 179 -3.30 28.62 12.15
CA ASN A 179 -2.75 29.79 11.45
C ASN A 179 -2.20 30.86 12.40
N ASN A 180 -2.85 31.09 13.55
CA ASN A 180 -2.38 32.02 14.57
C ASN A 180 -1.21 31.50 15.42
N GLY A 181 -0.94 30.20 15.34
CA GLY A 181 0.09 29.51 16.10
C GLY A 181 -0.47 28.75 17.29
N ALA A 182 -0.25 27.44 17.27
CA ALA A 182 -0.68 26.49 18.28
C ALA A 182 0.45 25.50 18.64
N LYS A 183 0.26 24.76 19.73
CA LYS A 183 1.03 23.57 20.05
C LYS A 183 0.14 22.35 19.81
N VAL A 184 0.58 21.44 18.97
CA VAL A 184 -0.21 20.29 18.51
C VAL A 184 0.53 19.00 18.85
N ALA A 185 -0.20 18.03 19.39
CA ALA A 185 0.29 16.66 19.60
C ALA A 185 -0.38 15.72 18.58
N ASP A 186 0.42 15.02 17.79
CA ASP A 186 -0.04 13.96 16.88
C ASP A 186 0.25 12.60 17.53
N VAL A 187 -0.77 11.95 18.09
CA VAL A 187 -0.63 10.73 18.88
C VAL A 187 -0.89 9.51 18.00
N GLY A 188 0.10 8.64 17.88
CA GLY A 188 0.16 7.58 16.86
C GLY A 188 0.69 8.09 15.53
N CYS A 189 1.71 8.95 15.56
CA CYS A 189 2.19 9.64 14.35
C CYS A 189 2.88 8.69 13.33
N GLY A 190 3.22 7.46 13.73
CA GLY A 190 3.92 6.51 12.88
C GLY A 190 5.19 7.11 12.28
N LEU A 191 5.30 7.07 10.95
CA LEU A 191 6.46 7.61 10.23
C LEU A 191 6.37 9.14 9.98
N GLY A 192 5.44 9.84 10.61
CA GLY A 192 5.38 11.31 10.66
C GLY A 192 4.72 11.99 9.47
N ALA A 193 4.09 11.26 8.54
CA ALA A 193 3.53 11.84 7.31
C ALA A 193 2.48 12.95 7.58
N SER A 194 1.53 12.71 8.49
CA SER A 194 0.52 13.69 8.91
C SER A 194 1.15 14.86 9.65
N THR A 195 2.06 14.58 10.58
CA THR A 195 2.74 15.60 11.40
C THR A 195 3.52 16.58 10.53
N ILE A 196 4.29 16.07 9.58
CA ILE A 196 5.10 16.87 8.63
C ILE A 196 4.17 17.71 7.74
N LEU A 197 3.14 17.10 7.16
CA LEU A 197 2.17 17.81 6.31
C LEU A 197 1.51 18.99 7.04
N MET A 198 1.09 18.78 8.29
CA MET A 198 0.50 19.85 9.09
C MET A 198 1.53 20.94 9.43
N ALA A 199 2.77 20.55 9.78
CA ALA A 199 3.84 21.51 10.09
C ALA A 199 4.17 22.42 8.90
N GLN A 200 4.25 21.86 7.69
CA GLN A 200 4.48 22.61 6.46
C GLN A 200 3.32 23.55 6.12
N SER A 201 2.08 23.13 6.43
CA SER A 201 0.87 23.91 6.10
C SER A 201 0.56 25.02 7.11
N PHE A 202 0.99 24.87 8.36
CA PHE A 202 0.73 25.82 9.44
C PHE A 202 2.03 26.24 10.14
N PRO A 203 2.89 27.04 9.49
CA PRO A 203 4.26 27.32 9.95
C PRO A 203 4.33 28.14 11.25
N ASN A 204 3.25 28.79 11.66
CA ASN A 204 3.16 29.50 12.94
C ASN A 204 2.93 28.54 14.13
N SER A 205 2.58 27.28 13.86
CA SER A 205 2.32 26.26 14.87
C SER A 205 3.52 25.33 15.07
N THR A 206 3.60 24.70 16.24
CA THR A 206 4.56 23.65 16.57
C THR A 206 3.85 22.32 16.71
N PHE A 207 4.35 21.30 16.01
CA PHE A 207 3.80 19.95 16.01
C PHE A 207 4.77 18.99 16.71
N THR A 208 4.24 18.10 17.53
CA THR A 208 5.00 17.04 18.20
C THR A 208 4.32 15.71 17.94
N GLY A 209 5.01 14.83 17.20
CA GLY A 209 4.58 13.46 16.98
C GLY A 209 4.94 12.56 18.16
N PHE A 210 3.99 11.73 18.59
CA PHE A 210 4.16 10.71 19.61
C PHE A 210 3.81 9.36 19.01
N ASP A 211 4.70 8.39 19.15
CA ASP A 211 4.45 7.00 18.81
C ASP A 211 5.26 6.13 19.77
N TYR A 212 4.74 4.95 20.10
CA TYR A 212 5.42 4.04 21.02
C TYR A 212 6.48 3.19 20.30
N HIS A 213 6.45 3.15 18.96
CA HIS A 213 7.37 2.37 18.15
C HIS A 213 8.62 3.21 17.81
N ASP A 214 9.72 2.94 18.51
CA ASP A 214 10.98 3.71 18.41
C ASP A 214 11.50 3.85 16.98
N ARG A 215 11.45 2.77 16.18
CA ARG A 215 11.94 2.78 14.79
C ARG A 215 11.09 3.67 13.88
N SER A 216 9.79 3.79 14.16
CA SER A 216 8.92 4.73 13.45
C SER A 216 9.30 6.17 13.79
N ILE A 217 9.59 6.47 15.06
CA ILE A 217 10.03 7.80 15.50
C ILE A 217 11.39 8.19 14.93
N GLU A 218 12.34 7.26 14.84
CA GLU A 218 13.64 7.51 14.20
C GLU A 218 13.46 7.99 12.75
N LEU A 219 12.70 7.25 11.95
CA LEU A 219 12.44 7.62 10.56
C LEU A 219 11.58 8.90 10.45
N ALA A 220 10.63 9.12 11.35
CA ALA A 220 9.85 10.35 11.38
C ALA A 220 10.75 11.59 11.63
N LYS A 221 11.76 11.47 12.49
CA LYS A 221 12.74 12.54 12.76
C LYS A 221 13.64 12.82 11.56
N GLU A 222 14.12 11.77 10.89
CA GLU A 222 14.92 11.90 9.66
C GLU A 222 14.12 12.66 8.60
N ARG A 223 12.89 12.22 8.31
CA ARG A 223 12.00 12.85 7.34
C ARG A 223 11.61 14.27 7.70
N ALA A 224 11.36 14.54 8.98
CA ALA A 224 11.08 15.90 9.45
C ALA A 224 12.30 16.81 9.20
N THR A 225 13.52 16.31 9.40
CA THR A 225 14.75 17.07 9.09
C THR A 225 14.89 17.33 7.59
N GLU A 226 14.56 16.36 6.74
CA GLU A 226 14.57 16.51 5.28
C GLU A 226 13.49 17.49 4.77
N ALA A 227 12.36 17.59 5.49
CA ALA A 227 11.22 18.43 5.13
C ALA A 227 11.38 19.92 5.49
N GLY A 228 12.39 20.26 6.31
CA GLY A 228 12.67 21.61 6.80
C GLY A 228 11.86 22.02 8.04
#